data_AF-A0A251RH72-F1
#
_entry.id   AF-A0A251RH72-F1
#
_cell.length_a   1.000
_cell.length_b   1.000
_cell.length_c   1.000
_cell.angle_alpha   90.00
_cell.angle_beta   90.00
_cell.angle_gamma   90.00
#
_symmetry.space_group_name_H-M   'P 1'
#
loop_
_entity.id
_entity.type
_entity.pdbx_description
1 polymer ?
#
loop_
_entity_poly.entity_id
_entity_poly.type
_entity_poly.pdbx_seq_one_letter_code
_entity_poly.pdbx_strand_id
1 'polypeptide(L)'
;MMWDEWDDANFSHTEQQQQPDPDSHLNFDFFSDLSKPKDYYKILEVDYDANDDAIRSNYIRLALKWHPDKQKDQDSATTRFQEINEAYQVLSDPVKRREYDKQGMLYVYDYNVTEYLNRYKGLILTCNGLGIRHSIW
;
A
#
# COMPACT_ATOMS: atom_id res chain seq x y z
N MET A 1 -22.58 -65.81 -44.21
CA MET A 1 -21.75 -64.70 -44.75
C MET A 1 -21.37 -63.89 -43.52
N MET A 2 -20.26 -64.17 -42.83
CA MET A 2 -18.82 -63.92 -43.15
C MET A 2 -18.48 -62.44 -43.30
N TRP A 3 -17.28 -62.08 -42.78
CA TRP A 3 -16.66 -60.77 -42.51
C TRP A 3 -17.00 -60.24 -41.10
N ASP A 4 -16.23 -60.48 -40.02
CA ASP A 4 -14.78 -60.62 -39.77
C ASP A 4 -13.90 -59.44 -40.23
N GLU A 5 -13.12 -58.96 -39.26
CA GLU A 5 -11.98 -58.04 -39.30
C GLU A 5 -12.23 -56.54 -39.53
N TRP A 6 -12.09 -55.76 -38.46
CA TRP A 6 -10.94 -54.86 -38.32
C TRP A 6 -10.67 -54.57 -36.84
N ASP A 7 -9.48 -55.00 -36.39
CA ASP A 7 -8.83 -54.59 -35.17
C ASP A 7 -8.68 -53.07 -35.10
N ASP A 8 -8.89 -52.49 -33.93
CA ASP A 8 -7.87 -51.65 -33.31
C ASP A 8 -8.21 -51.44 -31.84
N ALA A 9 -7.24 -51.78 -31.01
CA ALA A 9 -7.28 -51.64 -29.57
C ALA A 9 -7.65 -50.20 -29.19
N ASN A 10 -8.87 -50.00 -28.68
CA ASN A 10 -9.19 -48.83 -27.88
C ASN A 10 -8.45 -48.95 -26.56
N PHE A 11 -7.20 -48.46 -26.61
CA PHE A 11 -6.40 -48.02 -25.49
C PHE A 11 -7.32 -47.22 -24.58
N SER A 12 -7.73 -47.84 -23.46
CA SER A 12 -8.33 -47.11 -22.36
C SER A 12 -7.23 -46.21 -21.80
N HIS A 13 -7.09 -45.03 -22.41
CA HIS A 13 -6.54 -43.87 -21.73
C HIS A 13 -7.50 -43.66 -20.57
N THR A 14 -7.16 -44.29 -19.46
CA THR A 14 -7.58 -43.87 -18.15
C THR A 14 -7.02 -42.46 -18.05
N GLU A 15 -7.82 -41.47 -18.47
CA GLU A 15 -7.63 -40.08 -18.09
C GLU A 15 -7.69 -40.07 -16.57
N GLN A 16 -6.53 -40.30 -15.96
CA GLN A 16 -6.26 -39.90 -14.60
C GLN A 16 -6.41 -38.38 -14.63
N GLN A 17 -7.61 -37.91 -14.30
CA GLN A 17 -7.86 -36.54 -13.94
C GLN A 17 -6.85 -36.19 -12.86
N GLN A 18 -5.79 -35.48 -13.25
CA GLN A 18 -4.87 -34.87 -12.32
C GLN A 18 -5.70 -33.92 -11.45
N GLN A 19 -5.94 -34.36 -10.22
CA GLN A 19 -6.51 -33.50 -9.19
C GLN A 19 -5.55 -32.30 -9.06
N PRO A 20 -6.05 -31.06 -9.13
CA PRO A 20 -5.20 -29.90 -8.91
C PRO A 20 -4.66 -29.97 -7.49
N ASP A 21 -3.34 -29.93 -7.35
CA ASP A 21 -2.66 -29.96 -6.05
C ASP A 21 -3.22 -28.85 -5.14
N PRO A 22 -3.63 -29.17 -3.89
CA PRO A 22 -4.30 -28.24 -2.99
C PRO A 22 -3.38 -27.13 -2.43
N ASP A 23 -2.10 -27.12 -2.81
CA ASP A 23 -1.09 -26.16 -2.32
C ASP A 23 -0.77 -25.02 -3.31
N SER A 24 -1.58 -24.84 -4.36
CA SER A 24 -1.47 -23.70 -5.29
C SER A 24 -2.37 -22.50 -4.92
N HIS A 25 -2.93 -22.50 -3.70
CA HIS A 25 -3.58 -21.32 -3.10
C HIS A 25 -2.56 -20.29 -2.56
N LEU A 26 -1.29 -20.41 -2.94
CA LEU A 26 -0.28 -19.41 -2.62
C LEU A 26 -0.39 -18.23 -3.60
N ASN A 27 -1.09 -17.21 -3.10
CA ASN A 27 -0.58 -15.84 -3.01
C ASN A 27 -0.99 -14.78 -4.04
N PHE A 28 -2.11 -14.89 -4.76
CA PHE A 28 -2.66 -13.69 -5.44
C PHE A 28 -3.03 -12.60 -4.42
N ASP A 29 -3.63 -12.98 -3.29
CA ASP A 29 -3.98 -12.06 -2.20
C ASP A 29 -2.77 -11.55 -1.41
N PHE A 30 -1.65 -12.28 -1.44
CA PHE A 30 -0.41 -11.86 -0.78
C PHE A 30 0.40 -10.89 -1.64
N PHE A 31 0.50 -11.14 -2.95
CA PHE A 31 1.12 -10.17 -3.88
C PHE A 31 0.27 -8.91 -4.02
N SER A 32 -1.06 -9.01 -3.87
CA SER A 32 -1.94 -7.84 -3.87
C SER A 32 -1.74 -6.98 -2.61
N ASP A 33 -1.55 -7.58 -1.43
CA ASP A 33 -1.29 -6.82 -0.20
C ASP A 33 0.15 -6.26 -0.14
N LEU A 34 1.13 -6.96 -0.74
CA LEU A 34 2.50 -6.46 -0.94
C LEU A 34 2.60 -5.32 -1.97
N SER A 35 1.64 -5.22 -2.90
CA SER A 35 1.65 -4.21 -3.96
C SER A 35 0.83 -2.96 -3.63
N LYS A 36 0.15 -2.92 -2.49
CA LYS A 36 -0.51 -1.70 -2.03
C LYS A 36 0.54 -0.64 -1.70
N PRO A 37 0.49 0.55 -2.34
CA PRO A 37 1.42 1.62 -2.04
C PRO A 37 1.23 2.06 -0.58
N LYS A 38 2.32 2.08 0.19
CA LYS A 38 2.31 2.55 1.58
C LYS A 38 1.95 4.04 1.62
N ASP A 39 0.95 4.38 2.42
CA ASP A 39 0.57 5.77 2.67
C ASP A 39 1.32 6.31 3.90
N TYR A 40 2.38 7.07 3.66
CA TYR A 40 3.25 7.59 4.71
C TYR A 40 2.57 8.62 5.60
N TYR A 41 1.61 9.39 5.07
CA TYR A 41 0.85 10.35 5.86
C TYR A 41 -0.04 9.63 6.87
N LYS A 42 -0.68 8.53 6.45
CA LYS A 42 -1.46 7.68 7.36
C LYS A 42 -0.60 6.97 8.39
N ILE A 43 0.57 6.47 8.01
CA ILE A 43 1.51 5.80 8.94
C ILE A 43 1.95 6.76 10.05
N LEU A 44 2.21 8.03 9.72
CA LEU A 44 2.56 9.06 10.70
C LEU A 44 1.35 9.69 11.40
N GLU A 45 0.12 9.27 11.08
CA GLU A 45 -1.12 9.85 11.62
C GLU A 45 -1.17 11.38 11.44
N VAL A 46 -0.77 11.86 10.26
CA VAL A 46 -0.76 13.29 9.90
C VAL A 46 -1.60 13.56 8.65
N ASP A 47 -2.13 14.77 8.57
CA ASP A 47 -2.80 15.25 7.36
C ASP A 47 -1.80 15.50 6.22
N TYR A 48 -2.28 15.44 4.98
CA TYR A 48 -1.47 15.72 3.79
C TYR A 48 -0.95 17.17 3.75
N ASP A 49 -1.63 18.11 4.41
CA ASP A 49 -1.25 19.52 4.57
C ASP A 49 -0.39 19.79 5.82
N ALA A 50 0.01 18.75 6.55
CA ALA A 50 0.77 18.88 7.78
C ALA A 50 2.09 19.62 7.57
N ASN A 51 2.40 20.52 8.52
CA ASN A 51 3.66 21.23 8.58
C ASN A 51 4.79 20.32 9.10
N ASP A 52 6.04 20.69 8.83
CA ASP A 52 7.21 19.88 9.20
C ASP A 52 7.29 19.62 10.72
N ASP A 53 6.84 20.59 11.53
CA ASP A 53 6.76 20.44 12.98
C ASP A 53 5.73 19.39 13.42
N ALA A 54 4.59 19.29 12.72
CA ALA A 54 3.55 18.30 12.99
C ALA A 54 4.01 16.89 12.61
N ILE A 55 4.75 16.77 11.51
CA ILE A 55 5.39 15.51 11.08
C ILE A 55 6.40 15.07 12.14
N ARG A 56 7.27 15.98 12.60
CA ARG A 56 8.25 15.70 13.65
C ARG A 56 7.59 15.32 14.97
N SER A 57 6.57 16.06 15.41
CA SER A 57 5.90 15.79 16.69
C SER A 57 5.22 14.43 16.71
N ASN A 58 4.54 14.06 15.61
CA ASN A 58 3.89 12.76 15.51
C ASN A 58 4.88 11.61 15.38
N TYR A 59 5.99 11.80 14.65
CA TYR A 59 7.07 10.82 14.62
C TYR A 59 7.59 10.53 16.04
N ILE A 60 7.89 11.56 16.84
CA ILE A 60 8.38 11.37 18.21
C ILE A 60 7.36 10.62 19.07
N ARG A 61 6.08 10.99 18.97
CA ARG A 61 4.99 10.33 19.70
C ARG A 61 4.89 8.84 19.33
N LEU A 62 4.93 8.52 18.05
CA LEU A 62 4.82 7.16 17.54
C LEU A 62 6.08 6.33 17.82
N ALA A 63 7.26 6.92 17.69
CA ALA A 63 8.54 6.29 18.01
C ALA A 63 8.61 5.87 19.49
N LEU A 64 8.12 6.71 20.40
CA LEU A 64 8.06 6.38 21.83
C LEU A 64 7.03 5.29 22.15
N LYS A 65 5.95 5.20 21.36
CA LYS A 65 4.89 4.19 21.51
C LYS A 65 5.35 2.81 21.04
N TRP A 66 6.03 2.77 19.89
CA TRP A 66 6.48 1.54 19.22
C TRP A 66 7.96 1.23 19.43
N HIS A 67 8.60 1.86 20.42
CA HIS A 67 10.02 1.63 20.68
C HIS A 67 10.28 0.16 21.09
N PRO A 68 11.24 -0.54 20.48
CA PRO A 68 11.48 -1.96 20.72
C PRO A 68 11.86 -2.25 22.19
N ASP A 69 12.46 -1.29 22.89
CA ASP A 69 12.79 -1.45 24.31
C ASP A 69 11.55 -1.57 25.21
N LYS A 70 10.41 -0.96 24.83
CA LYS A 70 9.15 -1.01 25.59
C LYS A 70 8.24 -2.16 25.16
N GLN A 71 8.43 -2.69 23.95
CA GLN A 71 7.58 -3.72 23.34
C GLN A 71 8.43 -4.92 22.88
N LYS A 72 9.27 -5.44 23.78
CA LYS A 72 10.22 -6.53 23.51
C LYS A 72 9.55 -7.85 23.09
N ASP A 73 8.29 -8.05 23.42
CA ASP A 73 7.55 -9.30 23.20
C ASP A 73 6.67 -9.28 21.95
N GLN A 74 6.77 -8.24 21.12
CA GLN A 74 5.91 -8.05 19.94
C GLN A 74 6.76 -7.85 18.69
N ASP A 75 6.87 -8.88 17.86
CA ASP A 75 7.53 -8.78 16.53
C ASP A 75 6.89 -7.69 15.66
N SER A 76 5.58 -7.45 15.85
CA SER A 76 4.84 -6.38 15.17
C SER A 76 5.32 -4.97 15.52
N ALA A 77 5.93 -4.75 16.69
CA ALA A 77 6.43 -3.44 17.10
C ALA A 77 7.62 -3.01 16.24
N THR A 78 8.53 -3.93 15.95
CA THR A 78 9.70 -3.68 15.09
C THR A 78 9.26 -3.33 13.67
N THR A 79 8.31 -4.08 13.11
CA THR A 79 7.76 -3.80 11.77
C THR A 79 7.09 -2.43 11.71
N ARG A 80 6.25 -2.09 12.69
CA ARG A 80 5.60 -0.77 12.76
C ARG A 80 6.61 0.36 12.93
N PHE A 81 7.62 0.18 13.77
CA PHE A 81 8.66 1.17 13.97
C PHE A 81 9.45 1.42 12.68
N GLN A 82 9.73 0.36 11.91
CA GLN A 82 10.37 0.48 10.60
C GLN A 82 9.50 1.26 9.60
N GLU A 83 8.19 0.99 9.54
CA GLU A 83 7.25 1.76 8.70
C GLU A 83 7.22 3.25 9.08
N ILE A 84 7.17 3.55 10.39
CA ILE A 84 7.19 4.93 10.91
C ILE A 84 8.48 5.64 10.53
N ASN A 85 9.61 4.95 10.62
CA ASN A 85 10.91 5.52 10.27
C ASN A 85 11.06 5.78 8.77
N GLU A 86 10.60 4.83 7.93
CA GLU A 86 10.54 4.99 6.47
C GLU A 86 9.67 6.20 6.09
N ALA A 87 8.48 6.30 6.67
CA ALA A 87 7.56 7.42 6.43
C ALA A 87 8.19 8.77 6.81
N TYR A 88 8.84 8.85 7.97
CA TYR A 88 9.52 10.07 8.40
C TYR A 88 10.70 10.43 7.48
N GLN A 89 11.48 9.46 7.01
CA GLN A 89 12.60 9.72 6.12
C GLN A 89 12.18 10.31 4.77
N VAL A 90 10.99 9.96 4.28
CA VAL A 90 10.42 10.48 3.04
C VAL A 90 9.74 11.83 3.27
N LEU A 91 8.95 11.97 4.34
CA LEU A 91 8.13 13.16 4.60
C LEU A 91 8.89 14.32 5.26
N SER A 92 10.01 14.05 5.94
CA SER A 92 10.82 15.11 6.60
C SER A 92 11.65 15.94 5.63
N ASP A 93 12.00 15.40 4.46
CA ASP A 93 12.76 16.12 3.44
C ASP A 93 11.78 16.69 2.39
N PRO A 94 11.74 18.02 2.20
CA PRO A 94 10.80 18.64 1.27
C PRO A 94 10.99 18.19 -0.19
N VAL A 95 12.21 17.77 -0.59
CA VAL A 95 12.48 17.26 -1.93
C VAL A 95 11.84 15.89 -2.10
N LYS A 96 12.11 14.97 -1.17
CA LYS A 96 11.55 13.61 -1.17
C LYS A 96 10.04 13.61 -0.99
N ARG A 97 9.51 14.47 -0.13
CA ARG A 97 8.07 14.67 0.05
C ARG A 97 7.41 15.07 -1.27
N ARG A 98 7.98 16.03 -1.99
CA ARG A 98 7.47 16.45 -3.30
C ARG A 98 7.52 15.33 -4.34
N GLU A 99 8.60 14.55 -4.37
CA GLU A 99 8.72 13.39 -5.27
C GLU A 99 7.69 12.32 -4.94
N TYR A 100 7.49 12.03 -3.65
CA TYR A 100 6.48 11.12 -3.15
C TYR A 100 5.06 11.59 -3.50
N ASP A 101 4.74 12.86 -3.27
CA ASP A 101 3.43 13.43 -3.61
C ASP A 101 3.15 13.35 -5.12
N LYS A 102 4.18 13.59 -5.96
CA LYS A 102 4.08 13.45 -7.42
C LYS A 102 3.85 11.99 -7.84
N GLN A 103 4.57 11.04 -7.24
CA GLN A 103 4.44 9.61 -7.54
C GLN A 103 3.13 9.04 -7.02
N GLY A 104 2.67 9.50 -5.85
CA GLY A 104 1.38 9.14 -5.25
C GLY A 104 0.17 9.54 -6.10
N MET A 105 0.34 10.47 -7.04
CA MET A 105 -0.68 10.80 -8.05
C MET A 105 -0.86 9.73 -9.14
N LEU A 106 0.12 8.85 -9.36
CA LEU A 106 0.08 7.84 -10.44
C LEU A 106 -0.62 6.54 -10.02
N TYR A 107 -0.67 6.22 -8.73
CA TYR A 107 -1.25 4.98 -8.22
C TYR A 107 -2.67 5.19 -7.66
N VAL A 108 -3.59 5.65 -8.52
CA VAL A 108 -5.00 5.90 -8.19
C VAL A 108 -5.85 4.74 -8.70
N TYR A 109 -5.97 3.67 -7.91
CA TYR A 109 -6.96 2.62 -8.19
C TYR A 109 -7.89 2.26 -7.03
N ASP A 110 -7.74 2.86 -5.83
CA ASP A 110 -8.59 2.50 -4.69
C ASP A 110 -8.77 3.63 -3.64
N TYR A 111 -9.16 4.84 -4.08
CA TYR A 111 -9.45 5.95 -3.16
C TYR A 111 -10.95 6.22 -3.02
N ASN A 112 -11.42 6.30 -1.76
CA ASN A 112 -12.69 6.92 -1.39
C ASN A 112 -12.66 8.41 -1.78
N VAL A 113 -13.77 8.96 -2.27
CA VAL A 113 -13.94 10.40 -2.59
C VAL A 113 -13.42 11.29 -1.46
N THR A 114 -13.64 10.87 -0.21
CA THR A 114 -13.17 11.60 0.99
C THR A 114 -11.65 11.74 1.03
N GLU A 115 -10.90 10.69 0.65
CA GLU A 115 -9.44 10.73 0.68
C GLU A 115 -8.84 11.53 -0.46
N TYR A 116 -9.48 11.46 -1.63
CA TYR A 116 -9.15 12.35 -2.74
C TYR A 116 -9.32 13.81 -2.28
N LEU A 117 -10.46 14.14 -1.66
CA LEU A 117 -10.71 15.48 -1.15
C LEU A 117 -9.71 15.90 -0.07
N ASN A 118 -9.29 15.01 0.83
CA ASN A 118 -8.28 15.34 1.85
C ASN A 118 -6.90 15.62 1.24
N ARG A 119 -6.47 14.81 0.27
CA ARG A 119 -5.20 15.03 -0.45
C ARG A 119 -5.20 16.33 -1.26
N TYR A 120 -6.34 16.68 -1.86
CA TYR A 120 -6.48 17.84 -2.74
C TYR A 120 -7.28 19.00 -2.13
N LYS A 121 -7.46 19.02 -0.81
CA LYS A 121 -8.23 20.05 -0.08
C LYS A 121 -7.72 21.45 -0.37
N GLY A 122 -6.40 21.61 -0.51
CA GLY A 122 -5.77 22.88 -0.89
C GLY A 122 -6.01 23.30 -2.34
N LEU A 123 -6.22 22.35 -3.26
CA LEU A 123 -6.44 22.61 -4.68
C LEU A 123 -7.92 22.92 -4.98
N ILE A 124 -8.84 22.15 -4.39
CA ILE A 124 -10.29 22.22 -4.65
C ILE A 124 -10.94 23.44 -3.97
N LEU A 125 -10.39 23.92 -2.85
CA LEU A 125 -10.99 25.02 -2.08
C LEU A 125 -10.63 26.43 -2.62
N THR A 126 -9.77 26.54 -3.64
CA THR A 126 -9.37 27.85 -4.21
C THR A 126 -10.42 28.47 -5.14
N CYS A 127 -11.52 27.78 -5.42
CA CYS A 127 -12.58 28.26 -6.31
C CYS A 127 -13.43 29.40 -5.70
N ASN A 128 -13.24 29.76 -4.43
CA ASN A 128 -13.87 30.92 -3.79
C ASN A 128 -12.79 31.92 -3.36
N GLY A 129 -12.40 32.80 -4.29
CA GLY A 129 -11.29 33.75 -4.20
C GLY A 129 -10.99 34.38 -2.83
N LEU A 130 -9.69 34.70 -2.65
CA LEU A 130 -9.00 35.24 -1.46
C LEU A 130 -8.34 34.18 -0.57
N GLY A 131 -7.22 33.62 -1.04
CA GLY A 131 -6.41 32.67 -0.28
C GLY A 131 -4.93 32.79 -0.60
N ILE A 132 -4.36 33.99 -0.51
CA ILE A 132 -2.91 34.18 -0.52
C ILE A 132 -2.35 33.46 0.71
N ARG A 133 -1.67 32.33 0.48
CA ARG A 133 -0.89 31.60 1.48
C ARG A 133 0.60 31.72 1.17
N HIS A 134 1.09 32.93 0.98
CA HIS A 134 2.52 33.25 1.10
C HIS A 134 2.61 34.64 1.73
N SER A 135 3.12 34.71 2.96
CA SER A 135 3.55 35.96 3.58
C SER A 135 4.78 36.46 2.83
N ILE A 136 4.57 37.39 1.90
CA ILE A 136 5.64 38.15 1.27
C ILE A 136 5.88 39.35 2.18
N TRP A 137 7.13 39.52 2.61
CA TRP A 137 7.61 40.70 3.31
C TRP A 137 7.39 41.97 2.48
#